data_AF-A0A1H9XSN1-F1
#
_entry.id   AF-A0A1H9XSN1-F1
#
_cell.length_a   1.000
_cell.length_b   1.000
_cell.length_c   1.000
_cell.angle_alpha   90.00
_cell.angle_beta   90.00
_cell.angle_gamma   90.00
#
_symmetry.space_group_name_H-M   'P 1'
#
loop_
_entity.id
_entity.type
_entity.pdbx_description
1 polymer ?
#
loop_
_entity_poly.entity_id
_entity_poly.type
_entity_poly.pdbx_seq_one_letter_code
_entity_poly.pdbx_strand_id
1 'polypeptide(L)'
;MKNQPVTRVLACLIASLLLLALPAHAQTTAVPVPAGGAQVTTPIAPGSSSVPGGVQQMTQTPMPGPPQVEPAWWSGWVLPALIGLLVVVVALALVVRRRSRVPVAEFGSAAPVPVADDGAGLAPVLRLVGDHAPGDAIRQQVTRLLAGTPDRAALVDCAIRLRDQLGDRAPDLAHRLLSALNATGITEITADGALFDPHHHTASGTVPAPRPDFRDRVAETRKPGYLDHGTVLRLPEVILYR
;
A
#
# COMPACT_ATOMS: atom_id res chain seq x y z
N MET A 1 38.33 19.07 3.97
CA MET A 1 39.00 17.85 3.45
C MET A 1 38.65 16.71 4.39
N LYS A 2 37.96 15.61 4.05
CA LYS A 2 37.67 14.92 2.79
C LYS A 2 36.41 14.05 3.06
N ASN A 3 35.32 14.24 2.31
CA ASN A 3 34.09 13.43 2.41
C ASN A 3 34.27 12.09 1.68
N GLN A 4 34.95 11.12 2.32
CA GLN A 4 35.32 9.84 1.72
C GLN A 4 34.43 8.58 2.02
N PRO A 5 33.36 8.58 2.84
CA PRO A 5 32.61 7.32 3.06
C PRO A 5 31.50 7.06 2.03
N VAL A 6 30.89 8.10 1.42
CA VAL A 6 29.68 7.94 0.58
C VAL A 6 29.99 7.35 -0.80
N THR A 7 31.16 7.69 -1.36
CA THR A 7 31.54 7.25 -2.71
C THR A 7 31.83 5.74 -2.78
N ARG A 8 32.29 5.13 -1.68
CA ARG A 8 32.57 3.68 -1.63
C ARG A 8 31.30 2.83 -1.57
N VAL A 9 30.27 3.30 -0.86
CA VAL A 9 28.97 2.60 -0.78
C VAL A 9 28.23 2.68 -2.11
N LEU A 10 28.29 3.83 -2.79
CA LEU A 10 27.68 4.00 -4.11
C LEU A 10 28.37 3.14 -5.18
N ALA A 11 29.69 3.00 -5.13
CA ALA A 11 30.44 2.14 -6.06
C ALA A 11 30.11 0.65 -5.89
N CYS A 12 29.93 0.17 -4.65
CA CYS A 12 29.53 -1.23 -4.40
C CYS A 12 28.11 -1.53 -4.87
N LEU A 13 27.16 -0.60 -4.72
CA LEU A 13 25.79 -0.78 -5.19
C LEU A 13 25.70 -0.83 -6.72
N ILE A 14 26.48 -0.02 -7.43
CA ILE A 14 26.51 -0.02 -8.90
C ILE A 14 27.15 -1.33 -9.43
N ALA A 15 28.20 -1.85 -8.77
CA ALA A 15 28.81 -3.12 -9.15
C ALA A 15 27.88 -4.32 -8.92
N SER A 16 27.09 -4.33 -7.84
CA SER A 16 26.08 -5.37 -7.60
C SER A 16 24.89 -5.28 -8.56
N LEU A 17 24.50 -4.07 -8.98
CA LEU A 17 23.40 -3.89 -9.94
C LEU A 17 23.79 -4.34 -11.35
N LEU A 18 25.07 -4.22 -11.73
CA LEU A 18 25.56 -4.66 -13.05
C LEU A 18 25.72 -6.19 -13.15
N LEU A 19 25.91 -6.89 -12.02
CA LEU A 19 26.06 -8.36 -12.00
C LEU A 19 24.73 -9.12 -12.16
N LEU A 20 23.58 -8.47 -11.97
CA LEU A 20 22.25 -9.08 -12.13
C LEU A 20 21.69 -8.97 -13.56
N ALA A 21 22.45 -8.41 -14.51
CA ALA A 21 22.01 -8.17 -15.88
C ALA A 21 22.60 -9.16 -16.91
N LEU A 22 23.01 -10.37 -16.51
CA LEU A 22 23.30 -11.44 -17.47
C LEU A 22 22.03 -12.26 -17.78
N PRO A 23 21.61 -12.40 -19.04
CA PRO A 23 20.48 -13.24 -19.41
C PRO A 23 20.88 -14.71 -19.30
N ALA A 24 20.27 -15.43 -18.35
CA ALA A 24 20.34 -16.89 -18.32
C ALA A 24 19.65 -17.44 -19.58
N HIS A 25 20.40 -18.19 -20.38
CA HIS A 25 19.92 -18.90 -21.55
C HIS A 25 18.68 -19.74 -21.24
N ALA A 26 17.66 -19.59 -22.10
CA ALA A 26 16.51 -20.46 -22.16
C ALA A 26 16.96 -21.92 -22.35
N GLN A 27 16.47 -22.82 -21.49
CA GLN A 27 16.42 -24.24 -21.79
C GLN A 27 14.96 -24.65 -21.93
N THR A 28 14.57 -24.88 -23.19
CA THR A 28 13.36 -25.60 -23.59
C THR A 28 13.50 -27.04 -23.15
N THR A 29 12.84 -27.42 -22.06
CA THR A 29 12.61 -28.82 -21.74
C THR A 29 11.32 -29.27 -22.42
N ALA A 30 11.48 -29.98 -23.53
CA ALA A 30 10.46 -30.83 -24.10
C ALA A 30 10.01 -31.86 -23.05
N VAL A 31 8.69 -31.99 -22.84
CA VAL A 31 8.08 -33.01 -21.99
C VAL A 31 7.60 -34.18 -22.88
N PRO A 32 7.81 -35.44 -22.45
CA PRO A 32 7.71 -36.60 -23.33
C PRO A 32 6.30 -37.20 -23.40
N VAL A 33 6.09 -37.91 -24.51
CA VAL A 33 5.01 -38.85 -24.81
C VAL A 33 4.82 -39.88 -23.68
N PRO A 34 3.58 -40.16 -23.26
CA PRO A 34 3.22 -41.48 -22.76
C PRO A 34 2.46 -42.29 -23.82
N ALA A 35 3.03 -43.44 -24.14
CA ALA A 35 2.37 -44.52 -24.86
C ALA A 35 1.39 -45.26 -23.92
N GLY A 36 0.29 -45.74 -24.49
CA GLY A 36 -0.76 -46.51 -23.82
C GLY A 36 -2.12 -45.96 -24.22
N GLY A 37 -2.96 -46.64 -24.99
CA GLY A 37 -3.13 -48.06 -25.17
C GLY A 37 -4.63 -48.27 -25.26
N ALA A 38 -5.15 -48.38 -26.47
CA ALA A 38 -6.45 -48.94 -26.83
C ALA A 38 -6.69 -48.58 -28.28
N GLN A 39 -7.01 -49.57 -29.12
CA GLN A 39 -8.15 -49.59 -30.05
C GLN A 39 -8.02 -50.89 -30.85
N VAL A 40 -8.86 -51.85 -30.50
CA VAL A 40 -9.16 -53.06 -31.27
C VAL A 40 -10.21 -52.66 -32.29
N THR A 41 -9.96 -52.85 -33.58
CA THR A 41 -10.86 -53.51 -34.56
C THR A 41 -10.28 -53.41 -35.98
N THR A 42 -9.90 -54.56 -36.54
CA THR A 42 -9.90 -54.90 -37.98
C THR A 42 -11.34 -54.95 -38.52
N PRO A 43 -11.66 -55.02 -39.85
CA PRO A 43 -10.88 -55.69 -40.92
C PRO A 43 -10.98 -55.08 -42.36
N ILE A 44 -10.45 -55.85 -43.35
CA ILE A 44 -10.75 -55.85 -44.83
C ILE A 44 -9.87 -54.87 -45.65
N ALA A 45 -9.17 -55.20 -46.75
CA ALA A 45 -8.85 -56.39 -47.56
C ALA A 45 -7.73 -55.99 -48.59
N PRO A 46 -7.16 -56.91 -49.39
CA PRO A 46 -5.83 -56.78 -50.01
C PRO A 46 -5.86 -56.29 -51.47
N GLY A 47 -4.73 -55.82 -52.00
CA GLY A 47 -4.60 -55.50 -53.43
C GLY A 47 -3.21 -55.04 -53.87
N SER A 48 -2.37 -56.01 -54.25
CA SER A 48 -1.47 -56.05 -55.43
C SER A 48 -0.54 -54.87 -55.81
N SER A 49 0.76 -55.20 -55.84
CA SER A 49 1.77 -55.02 -56.91
C SER A 49 1.79 -53.75 -57.77
N SER A 50 2.92 -53.03 -57.77
CA SER A 50 3.98 -53.07 -58.81
C SER A 50 4.77 -51.75 -58.92
N VAL A 51 6.04 -51.90 -59.28
CA VAL A 51 7.21 -50.98 -59.34
C VAL A 51 7.37 -50.47 -60.80
N PRO A 52 8.36 -49.65 -61.24
CA PRO A 52 9.00 -48.40 -60.76
C PRO A 52 8.91 -47.23 -61.79
N GLY A 53 9.44 -46.06 -61.45
CA GLY A 53 10.26 -45.28 -62.41
C GLY A 53 9.69 -43.96 -62.89
N GLY A 54 10.41 -42.87 -62.62
CA GLY A 54 10.08 -41.55 -63.15
C GLY A 54 10.89 -40.44 -62.49
N VAL A 55 12.19 -40.39 -62.75
CA VAL A 55 13.03 -39.20 -62.52
C VAL A 55 12.62 -38.12 -63.54
N GLN A 56 12.07 -37.02 -63.06
CA GLN A 56 11.94 -35.76 -63.80
C GLN A 56 12.35 -34.62 -62.86
N GLN A 57 13.62 -34.23 -63.03
CA GLN A 57 14.25 -33.03 -62.51
C GLN A 57 14.19 -31.98 -63.65
N MET A 58 14.18 -30.68 -63.30
CA MET A 58 14.03 -29.46 -64.14
C MET A 58 12.63 -28.86 -63.99
N THR A 59 12.44 -27.75 -63.26
CA THR A 59 12.96 -26.43 -63.62
C THR A 59 12.93 -25.52 -62.37
N GLN A 60 14.08 -25.01 -61.92
CA GLN A 60 14.14 -23.94 -60.92
C GLN A 60 13.87 -22.61 -61.61
N THR A 61 12.70 -22.03 -61.33
CA THR A 61 12.41 -20.61 -61.57
C THR A 61 12.99 -19.80 -60.42
N PRO A 62 13.82 -18.76 -60.64
CA PRO A 62 14.26 -17.89 -59.56
C PRO A 62 13.18 -16.86 -59.20
N MET A 63 13.04 -16.58 -57.89
CA MET A 63 12.30 -15.48 -57.20
C MET A 63 11.07 -15.92 -56.37
N PRO A 64 10.65 -15.16 -55.33
CA PRO A 64 11.23 -13.99 -54.66
C PRO A 64 11.61 -14.27 -53.19
N GLY A 65 12.42 -13.41 -52.57
CA GLY A 65 12.78 -13.53 -51.14
C GLY A 65 11.54 -13.46 -50.21
N PRO A 66 11.63 -14.00 -48.98
CA PRO A 66 10.52 -13.96 -48.04
C PRO A 66 10.13 -12.51 -47.73
N PRO A 67 8.83 -12.20 -47.54
CA PRO A 67 8.41 -10.87 -47.12
C PRO A 67 9.06 -10.57 -45.77
N GLN A 68 9.88 -9.51 -45.73
CA GLN A 68 10.36 -8.93 -44.49
C GLN A 68 9.13 -8.34 -43.79
N VAL A 69 8.58 -9.08 -42.83
CA VAL A 69 7.56 -8.54 -41.92
C VAL A 69 8.30 -7.65 -40.94
N GLU A 70 8.42 -6.36 -41.24
CA GLU A 70 8.84 -5.39 -40.23
C GLU A 70 7.74 -5.33 -39.16
N PRO A 71 8.04 -5.63 -37.89
CA PRO A 71 7.04 -5.55 -36.84
C PRO A 71 6.84 -4.06 -36.50
N ALA A 72 5.82 -3.46 -37.10
CA ALA A 72 5.43 -2.05 -37.00
C ALA A 72 4.77 -1.68 -35.65
N TRP A 73 5.35 -2.09 -34.51
CA TRP A 73 4.85 -1.75 -33.16
C TRP A 73 5.60 -0.60 -32.48
N TRP A 74 6.60 -0.02 -33.15
CA TRP A 74 7.32 1.17 -32.68
C TRP A 74 6.67 2.41 -33.27
N SER A 75 5.37 2.55 -33.06
CA SER A 75 4.71 3.84 -33.16
C SER A 75 5.32 4.75 -32.09
N GLY A 76 5.81 5.93 -32.50
CA GLY A 76 6.49 6.91 -31.64
C GLY A 76 5.63 7.53 -30.53
N TRP A 77 4.54 6.87 -30.15
CA TRP A 77 3.55 7.31 -29.16
C TRP A 77 3.67 6.54 -27.83
N VAL A 78 4.42 5.44 -27.77
CA VAL A 78 4.57 4.65 -26.53
C VAL A 78 5.45 5.39 -25.51
N LEU A 79 6.48 6.12 -25.96
CA LEU A 79 7.39 6.87 -25.10
C LEU A 79 6.72 8.04 -24.34
N PRO A 80 5.92 8.94 -24.96
CA PRO A 80 5.24 10.01 -24.21
C PRO A 80 4.13 9.48 -23.29
N ALA A 81 3.44 8.39 -23.66
CA ALA A 81 2.41 7.78 -22.83
C ALA A 81 2.97 7.17 -21.53
N LEU A 82 4.13 6.51 -21.60
CA LEU A 82 4.82 5.98 -20.42
C LEU A 82 5.38 7.10 -19.52
N ILE A 83 5.84 8.21 -20.10
CA ILE A 83 6.31 9.39 -19.32
C ILE A 83 5.13 10.05 -18.60
N GLY A 84 3.99 10.22 -19.28
CA GLY A 84 2.77 10.77 -18.66
C GLY A 84 2.26 9.91 -17.50
N LEU A 85 2.23 8.58 -17.68
CA LEU A 85 1.88 7.63 -16.62
C LEU A 85 2.86 7.71 -15.45
N LEU A 86 4.17 7.79 -15.71
CA LEU A 86 5.21 7.91 -14.68
C LEU A 86 5.03 9.19 -13.86
N VAL A 87 4.75 10.33 -14.50
CA VAL A 87 4.52 11.61 -13.80
C VAL A 87 3.28 11.54 -12.91
N VAL A 88 2.19 10.92 -13.39
CA VAL A 88 0.96 10.75 -12.59
C VAL A 88 1.20 9.80 -11.42
N VAL A 89 1.92 8.70 -11.62
CA VAL A 89 2.26 7.74 -10.55
C VAL A 89 3.19 8.39 -9.52
N VAL A 90 4.17 9.17 -9.95
CA VAL A 90 5.09 9.90 -9.05
C VAL A 90 4.34 11.00 -8.30
N ALA A 91 3.47 11.76 -8.96
CA ALA A 91 2.65 12.77 -8.31
C ALA A 91 1.69 12.16 -7.28
N LEU A 92 1.05 11.04 -7.63
CA LEU A 92 0.17 10.30 -6.72
C LEU A 92 0.96 9.71 -5.54
N ALA A 93 2.14 9.13 -5.80
CA ALA A 93 3.02 8.63 -4.74
C ALA A 93 3.52 9.75 -3.83
N LEU A 94 3.80 10.95 -4.36
CA LEU A 94 4.19 12.12 -3.57
C LEU A 94 3.02 12.66 -2.75
N VAL A 95 1.79 12.67 -3.28
CA VAL A 95 0.57 13.08 -2.55
C VAL A 95 0.24 12.08 -1.43
N VAL A 96 0.29 10.78 -1.72
CA VAL A 96 0.10 9.73 -0.71
C VAL A 96 1.19 9.83 0.36
N ARG A 97 2.46 9.96 -0.03
CA ARG A 97 3.58 10.11 0.91
C ARG A 97 3.52 11.41 1.72
N ARG A 98 2.92 12.48 1.19
CA ARG A 98 2.70 13.74 1.94
C ARG A 98 1.55 13.61 2.94
N ARG A 99 0.54 12.78 2.64
CA ARG A 99 -0.53 12.41 3.59
C ARG A 99 -0.05 11.43 4.67
N SER A 100 0.91 10.56 4.34
CA SER A 100 1.48 9.57 5.28
C SER A 100 2.66 10.07 6.10
N ARG A 101 3.12 11.33 5.93
CA ARG A 101 4.11 11.93 6.83
C ARG A 101 3.43 12.39 8.11
N VAL A 102 3.06 11.43 8.95
CA VAL A 102 3.08 11.65 10.39
C VAL A 102 4.56 11.81 10.77
N PRO A 103 4.95 12.83 11.55
CA PRO A 103 6.29 12.88 12.09
C PRO A 103 6.50 11.60 12.88
N VAL A 104 7.51 10.80 12.51
CA VAL A 104 8.09 9.84 13.45
C VAL A 104 8.60 10.71 14.58
N ALA A 105 7.82 10.84 15.64
CA ALA A 105 8.27 11.40 16.88
C ALA A 105 9.36 10.43 17.35
N GLU A 106 10.60 10.80 17.04
CA GLU A 106 11.74 10.29 17.77
C GLU A 106 11.40 10.50 19.24
N PHE A 107 11.25 9.41 20.00
CA PHE A 107 11.04 9.44 21.44
C PHE A 107 12.33 9.96 22.10
N GLY A 108 12.61 11.23 21.87
CA GLY A 108 13.88 11.89 22.13
C GLY A 108 13.60 13.23 22.79
N SER A 109 13.46 13.16 24.12
CA SER A 109 13.66 14.22 25.11
C SER A 109 13.77 15.65 24.56
N ALA A 110 12.62 16.29 24.34
CA ALA A 110 12.53 17.75 24.39
C ALA A 110 11.48 18.08 25.45
N ALA A 111 11.91 18.60 26.59
CA ALA A 111 11.02 19.01 27.67
C ALA A 111 9.99 20.02 27.13
N PRO A 112 8.67 19.77 27.25
CA PRO A 112 7.67 20.72 26.80
C PRO A 112 7.65 21.92 27.75
N VAL A 113 7.65 23.13 27.18
CA VAL A 113 7.30 24.36 27.90
C VAL A 113 5.84 24.20 28.37
N PRO A 114 5.52 24.41 29.66
CA PRO A 114 4.17 24.23 30.17
C PRO A 114 3.32 25.43 29.73
N VAL A 115 2.62 25.30 28.61
CA VAL A 115 1.43 26.11 28.37
C VAL A 115 0.33 25.41 29.16
N ALA A 116 -0.16 26.05 30.22
CA ALA A 116 -1.34 25.58 30.94
C ALA A 116 -2.53 25.62 29.98
N ASP A 117 -2.72 24.55 29.23
CA ASP A 117 -3.90 24.32 28.42
C ASP A 117 -4.82 23.40 29.21
N ASP A 118 -5.69 24.00 30.03
CA ASP A 118 -6.60 23.29 30.94
C ASP A 118 -7.73 22.53 30.20
N GLY A 119 -7.62 22.34 28.87
CA GLY A 119 -8.69 21.85 28.02
C GLY A 119 -9.80 22.89 27.80
N ALA A 120 -9.56 24.16 28.13
CA ALA A 120 -10.54 25.23 28.03
C ALA A 120 -11.08 25.42 26.59
N GLY A 121 -10.25 25.15 25.57
CA GLY A 121 -10.67 25.19 24.17
C GLY A 121 -11.58 24.01 23.75
N LEU A 122 -11.62 22.94 24.53
CA LEU A 122 -12.31 21.69 24.17
C LEU A 122 -13.79 21.72 24.55
N ALA A 123 -14.14 22.31 25.69
CA ALA A 123 -15.52 22.36 26.19
C ALA A 123 -16.52 23.08 25.23
N PRO A 124 -16.17 24.21 24.60
CA PRO A 124 -17.04 24.84 23.58
C PRO A 124 -17.28 23.94 22.37
N VAL A 125 -16.26 23.20 21.93
CA VAL A 125 -16.33 22.30 20.77
C VAL A 125 -17.15 21.06 21.11
N LEU A 126 -17.00 20.51 22.32
CA LEU A 126 -17.84 19.43 22.81
C LEU A 126 -19.32 19.84 22.86
N ARG A 127 -19.62 21.06 23.33
CA ARG A 127 -20.99 21.60 23.31
C ARG A 127 -21.54 21.70 21.89
N LEU A 128 -20.76 22.28 20.97
CA LEU A 128 -21.13 22.34 19.55
C LEU A 128 -21.43 20.95 18.98
N VAL A 129 -20.59 19.95 19.27
CA VAL A 129 -20.80 18.56 18.86
C VAL A 129 -22.08 17.99 19.49
N GLY A 130 -22.32 18.22 20.78
CA GLY A 130 -23.55 17.78 21.46
C GLY A 130 -24.83 18.34 20.84
N ASP A 131 -24.79 19.58 20.35
CA ASP A 131 -25.93 20.25 19.74
C ASP A 131 -26.23 19.74 18.31
N HIS A 132 -25.20 19.30 17.57
CA HIS A 132 -25.31 18.97 16.14
C HIS A 132 -25.10 17.49 15.81
N ALA A 133 -24.60 16.68 16.76
CA ALA A 133 -24.36 15.26 16.53
C ALA A 133 -25.66 14.49 16.37
N PRO A 134 -25.66 13.41 15.56
CA PRO A 134 -26.81 12.56 15.39
C PRO A 134 -27.10 11.76 16.68
N GLY A 135 -28.24 12.04 17.30
CA GLY A 135 -28.80 11.25 18.40
C GLY A 135 -28.71 11.91 19.79
N ASP A 136 -29.75 11.68 20.59
CA ASP A 136 -29.88 12.30 21.92
C ASP A 136 -28.85 11.79 22.93
N ALA A 137 -28.29 10.60 22.74
CA ALA A 137 -27.29 10.02 23.63
C ALA A 137 -26.01 10.87 23.71
N ILE A 138 -25.51 11.37 22.57
CA ILE A 138 -24.33 12.23 22.50
C ILE A 138 -24.61 13.56 23.22
N ARG A 139 -25.77 14.17 22.94
CA ARG A 139 -26.20 15.41 23.60
C ARG A 139 -26.26 15.23 25.12
N GLN A 140 -26.92 14.18 25.60
CA GLN A 140 -27.04 13.88 27.03
C GLN A 140 -25.68 13.63 27.69
N GLN A 141 -24.79 12.91 27.01
CA GLN A 141 -23.44 12.65 27.51
C GLN A 141 -22.64 13.95 27.67
N VAL A 142 -22.63 14.81 26.64
CA VAL A 142 -21.94 16.10 26.66
C VAL A 142 -22.54 17.01 27.74
N THR A 143 -23.86 17.13 27.80
CA THR A 143 -24.54 17.96 28.81
C THR A 143 -24.19 17.50 30.23
N ARG A 144 -24.21 16.19 30.50
CA ARG A 144 -23.85 15.65 31.82
C ARG A 144 -22.40 15.97 32.18
N LEU A 145 -21.48 15.81 31.25
CA LEU A 145 -20.06 16.11 31.46
C LEU A 145 -19.84 17.60 31.77
N LEU A 146 -20.47 18.49 30.98
CA LEU A 146 -20.27 19.94 31.09
C LEU A 146 -21.09 20.59 32.21
N ALA A 147 -22.10 19.91 32.77
CA ALA A 147 -22.85 20.41 33.92
C ALA A 147 -22.06 20.36 35.23
N GLY A 148 -21.01 19.52 35.29
CA GLY A 148 -20.07 19.48 36.41
C GLY A 148 -18.88 20.43 36.21
N THR A 149 -17.75 20.07 36.83
CA THR A 149 -16.44 20.72 36.62
C THR A 149 -15.46 19.65 36.16
N PRO A 150 -15.53 19.21 34.89
CA PRO A 150 -14.67 18.15 34.39
C PRO A 150 -13.22 18.62 34.37
N ASP A 151 -12.30 17.73 34.72
CA ASP A 151 -10.89 17.98 34.49
C ASP A 151 -10.53 17.83 32.99
N ARG A 152 -9.31 18.22 32.64
CA ARG A 152 -8.79 18.12 31.27
C ARG A 152 -8.86 16.68 30.75
N ALA A 153 -8.53 15.70 31.59
CA ALA A 153 -8.50 14.29 31.18
C ALA A 153 -9.89 13.80 30.75
N ALA A 154 -10.93 14.13 31.51
CA ALA A 154 -12.31 13.79 31.19
C ALA A 154 -12.81 14.47 29.91
N LEU A 155 -12.39 15.72 29.67
CA LEU A 155 -12.69 16.44 28.43
C LEU A 155 -12.03 15.75 27.22
N VAL A 156 -10.73 15.48 27.30
CA VAL A 156 -9.94 14.84 26.22
C VAL A 156 -10.48 13.44 25.90
N ASP A 157 -10.73 12.63 26.91
CA ASP A 157 -11.27 11.28 26.77
C ASP A 157 -12.68 11.27 26.16
N CYS A 158 -13.54 12.23 26.55
CA CYS A 158 -14.83 12.43 25.90
C CYS A 158 -14.68 12.81 24.43
N ALA A 159 -13.80 13.77 24.10
CA ALA A 159 -13.57 14.19 22.73
C ALA A 159 -13.00 13.05 21.85
N ILE A 160 -12.05 12.27 22.35
CA ILE A 160 -11.51 11.10 21.65
C ILE A 160 -12.64 10.10 21.34
N ARG A 161 -13.47 9.78 22.34
CA ARG A 161 -14.60 8.86 22.13
C ARG A 161 -15.61 9.38 21.10
N LEU A 162 -15.99 10.65 21.20
CA LEU A 162 -16.96 11.24 20.28
C LEU A 162 -16.39 11.30 18.86
N ARG A 163 -15.10 11.62 18.70
CA ARG A 163 -14.41 11.57 17.41
C ARG A 163 -14.53 10.17 16.81
N ASP A 164 -14.21 9.14 17.57
CA ASP A 164 -14.29 7.75 17.10
C ASP A 164 -15.71 7.36 16.66
N GLN A 165 -16.74 7.83 17.35
CA GLN A 165 -18.14 7.56 17.01
C GLN A 165 -18.62 8.34 15.78
N LEU A 166 -18.10 9.56 15.59
CA LEU A 166 -18.53 10.46 14.53
C LEU A 166 -17.85 10.17 13.18
N GLY A 167 -16.63 9.61 13.19
CA GLY A 167 -15.80 9.26 12.02
C GLY A 167 -16.46 9.47 10.65
N ASP A 168 -17.14 8.44 10.15
CA ASP A 168 -17.80 8.48 8.84
C ASP A 168 -19.23 9.03 8.87
N ARG A 169 -19.85 9.11 10.06
CA ARG A 169 -21.26 9.53 10.23
C ARG A 169 -21.44 11.04 10.14
N ALA A 170 -20.44 11.80 10.58
CA ALA A 170 -20.45 13.26 10.64
C ALA A 170 -19.00 13.79 10.52
N PRO A 171 -18.39 13.71 9.32
CA PRO A 171 -16.97 13.99 9.12
C PRO A 171 -16.60 15.43 9.48
N ASP A 172 -17.49 16.40 9.25
CA ASP A 172 -17.24 17.81 9.61
C ASP A 172 -17.12 18.01 11.13
N LEU A 173 -17.96 17.34 11.91
CA LEU A 173 -17.90 17.40 13.38
C LEU A 173 -16.66 16.66 13.90
N ALA A 174 -16.35 15.48 13.33
CA ALA A 174 -15.14 14.74 13.68
C ALA A 174 -13.87 15.56 13.40
N HIS A 175 -13.82 16.28 12.28
CA HIS A 175 -12.69 17.13 11.93
C HIS A 175 -12.54 18.35 12.86
N ARG A 176 -13.65 19.00 13.22
CA ARG A 176 -13.65 20.08 14.22
C ARG A 176 -13.15 19.60 15.58
N LEU A 177 -13.58 18.42 16.00
CA LEU A 177 -13.18 17.83 17.27
C LEU A 177 -11.69 17.44 17.27
N LEU A 178 -11.19 16.88 16.17
CA LEU A 178 -9.77 16.60 15.99
C LEU A 178 -8.93 17.90 16.00
N SER A 179 -9.42 18.96 15.36
CA SER A 179 -8.74 20.26 15.37
C SER A 179 -8.64 20.84 16.79
N ALA A 180 -9.69 20.68 17.59
CA ALA A 180 -9.69 21.08 19.00
C ALA A 180 -8.70 20.25 19.83
N LEU A 181 -8.69 18.93 19.65
CA LEU A 181 -7.72 18.03 20.27
C LEU A 181 -6.28 18.45 19.94
N ASN A 182 -5.98 18.73 18.67
CA ASN A 182 -4.67 19.20 18.23
C ASN A 182 -4.28 20.53 18.88
N ALA A 183 -5.22 21.48 18.98
CA ALA A 183 -4.98 22.75 19.67
C ALA A 183 -4.64 22.57 21.15
N THR A 184 -5.14 21.49 21.78
CA THR A 184 -4.82 21.11 23.15
C THR A 184 -3.54 20.27 23.32
N GLY A 185 -2.77 20.07 22.25
CA GLY A 185 -1.53 19.28 22.26
C GLY A 185 -1.72 17.78 22.11
N ILE A 186 -2.95 17.32 21.83
CA ILE A 186 -3.23 15.92 21.50
C ILE A 186 -2.89 15.66 20.05
N THR A 187 -2.08 14.64 19.76
CA THR A 187 -1.71 14.25 18.39
C THR A 187 -2.30 12.89 18.05
N GLU A 188 -2.93 12.78 16.87
CA GLU A 188 -3.44 11.52 16.33
C GLU A 188 -2.34 10.68 15.68
N ILE A 189 -2.34 9.37 15.93
CA ILE A 189 -1.39 8.42 15.35
C ILE A 189 -2.13 7.46 14.40
N THR A 190 -1.66 7.40 13.16
CA THR A 190 -2.00 6.35 12.18
C THR A 190 -0.74 5.63 11.74
N ALA A 191 -0.86 4.34 11.45
CA ALA A 191 0.27 3.43 11.22
C ALA A 191 0.24 2.73 9.86
N ASP A 192 -0.57 3.19 8.91
CA ASP A 192 -0.77 2.53 7.60
C ASP A 192 0.56 2.32 6.87
N GLY A 193 0.87 1.08 6.51
CA GLY A 193 2.09 0.68 5.81
C GLY A 193 3.36 0.61 6.67
N ALA A 194 3.31 1.02 7.94
CA ALA A 194 4.42 0.89 8.88
C ALA A 194 4.71 -0.59 9.20
N LEU A 195 5.92 -0.88 9.67
CA LEU A 195 6.22 -2.18 10.27
C LEU A 195 5.45 -2.32 11.58
N PHE A 196 4.89 -3.50 11.83
CA PHE A 196 4.22 -3.76 13.09
C PHE A 196 5.23 -3.78 14.25
N ASP A 197 4.90 -3.06 15.31
CA ASP A 197 5.63 -3.09 16.57
C ASP A 197 4.60 -3.22 17.71
N PRO A 198 4.61 -4.31 18.50
CA PRO A 198 3.66 -4.51 19.59
C PRO A 198 3.81 -3.51 20.74
N HIS A 199 4.91 -2.76 20.83
CA HIS A 199 5.06 -1.68 21.81
C HIS A 199 4.34 -0.40 21.40
N HIS A 200 4.10 -0.22 20.10
CA HIS A 200 3.51 1.00 19.54
C HIS A 200 2.15 0.77 18.87
N HIS A 201 1.76 -0.49 18.64
CA HIS A 201 0.52 -0.84 17.93
C HIS A 201 -0.23 -1.97 18.65
N THR A 202 -1.57 -1.92 18.57
CA THR A 202 -2.46 -3.00 19.02
C THR A 202 -2.99 -3.74 17.79
N ALA A 203 -2.56 -4.98 17.56
CA ALA A 203 -3.10 -5.79 16.47
C ALA A 203 -4.53 -6.27 16.77
N SER A 204 -5.48 -6.00 15.89
CA SER A 204 -6.87 -6.47 16.00
C SER A 204 -7.30 -7.47 14.94
N GLY A 205 -6.50 -7.62 13.89
CA GLY A 205 -6.78 -8.57 12.82
C GLY A 205 -5.64 -8.72 11.84
N THR A 206 -5.83 -9.63 10.89
CA THR A 206 -4.90 -9.85 9.78
C THR A 206 -5.65 -9.99 8.47
N VAL A 207 -5.05 -9.53 7.38
CA VAL A 207 -5.50 -9.73 6.00
C VAL A 207 -4.39 -10.34 5.15
N PRO A 208 -4.70 -11.07 4.07
CA PRO A 208 -3.69 -11.65 3.21
C PRO A 208 -2.76 -10.58 2.61
N ALA A 209 -1.45 -10.81 2.68
CA ALA A 209 -0.47 -9.93 2.05
C ALA A 209 -0.61 -9.98 0.51
N PRO A 210 -0.71 -8.82 -0.18
CA PRO A 210 -0.79 -8.80 -1.64
C PRO A 210 0.50 -9.27 -2.31
N ARG A 211 1.63 -9.12 -1.61
CA ARG A 211 2.97 -9.55 -2.03
C ARG A 211 3.83 -9.90 -0.80
N PRO A 212 4.88 -10.71 -0.95
CA PRO A 212 5.71 -11.14 0.19
C PRO A 212 6.39 -10.01 0.98
N ASP A 213 6.69 -8.87 0.33
CA ASP A 213 7.31 -7.68 0.91
C ASP A 213 6.38 -6.86 1.82
N PHE A 214 5.07 -7.17 1.82
CA PHE A 214 4.09 -6.55 2.70
C PHE A 214 3.92 -7.28 4.04
N ARG A 215 4.51 -8.47 4.20
CA ARG A 215 4.38 -9.22 5.46
C ARG A 215 4.85 -8.42 6.66
N ASP A 216 4.13 -8.61 7.77
CA ASP A 216 4.38 -7.96 9.07
C ASP A 216 4.28 -6.42 9.03
N ARG A 217 3.70 -5.87 7.96
CA ARG A 217 3.30 -4.46 7.89
C ARG A 217 1.84 -4.27 8.29
N VAL A 218 1.55 -3.09 8.80
CA VAL A 218 0.18 -2.62 9.01
C VAL A 218 -0.49 -2.42 7.66
N ALA A 219 -1.57 -3.16 7.44
CA ALA A 219 -2.45 -3.01 6.28
C ALA A 219 -3.31 -1.76 6.40
N GLU A 220 -3.97 -1.60 7.55
CA GLU A 220 -4.79 -0.43 7.86
C GLU A 220 -4.85 -0.16 9.37
N THR A 221 -4.98 1.11 9.71
CA THR A 221 -5.29 1.61 11.05
C THR A 221 -6.80 1.61 11.22
N ARG A 222 -7.32 0.57 11.86
CA ARG A 222 -8.76 0.44 12.13
C ARG A 222 -9.25 1.52 13.10
N LYS A 223 -8.42 1.86 14.09
CA LYS A 223 -8.71 2.91 15.06
C LYS A 223 -7.43 3.67 15.38
N PRO A 224 -7.40 5.00 15.28
CA PRO A 224 -6.18 5.74 15.52
C PRO A 224 -5.79 5.76 17.00
N GLY A 225 -4.49 5.95 17.23
CA GLY A 225 -3.94 6.22 18.55
C GLY A 225 -3.94 7.71 18.86
N TYR A 226 -3.63 8.06 20.10
CA TYR A 226 -3.50 9.43 20.55
C TYR A 226 -2.32 9.59 21.52
N LEU A 227 -1.57 10.68 21.34
CA LEU A 227 -0.55 11.16 22.25
C LEU A 227 -0.99 12.49 22.87
N ASP A 228 -0.71 12.70 24.14
CA ASP A 228 -0.87 13.97 24.85
C ASP A 228 0.49 14.55 25.16
N HIS A 229 0.90 15.58 24.41
CA HIS A 229 2.26 16.14 24.51
C HIS A 229 3.37 15.07 24.50
N GLY A 230 3.18 14.00 23.71
CA GLY A 230 4.11 12.87 23.60
C GLY A 230 3.84 11.71 24.56
N THR A 231 2.95 11.87 25.54
CA THR A 231 2.52 10.79 26.44
C THR A 231 1.44 9.94 25.76
N VAL A 232 1.59 8.62 25.75
CA VAL A 232 0.60 7.74 25.12
C VAL A 232 -0.71 7.76 25.90
N LEU A 233 -1.79 8.22 25.25
CA LEU A 233 -3.16 8.05 25.75
C LEU A 233 -3.76 6.72 25.28
N ARG A 234 -3.48 6.35 24.03
CA ARG A 234 -4.00 5.14 23.39
C ARG A 234 -3.12 4.75 22.21
N LEU A 235 -2.77 3.47 22.11
CA LEU A 235 -2.11 2.92 20.92
C LEU A 235 -3.10 2.76 19.76
N PRO A 236 -2.69 3.00 18.51
CA PRO A 236 -3.52 2.70 17.34
C PRO A 236 -3.82 1.20 17.26
N GLU A 237 -5.08 0.90 16.90
CA GLU A 237 -5.55 -0.44 16.58
C GLU A 237 -5.35 -0.69 15.09
N VAL A 238 -4.65 -1.77 14.75
CA VAL A 238 -4.17 -2.04 13.39
C VAL A 238 -4.56 -3.43 12.90
N ILE A 239 -4.78 -3.55 11.59
CA ILE A 239 -4.87 -4.83 10.88
C ILE A 239 -3.55 -5.06 10.15
N LEU A 240 -3.01 -6.27 10.22
CA LEU A 240 -1.70 -6.62 9.65
C LEU A 240 -1.81 -7.40 8.35
N TYR A 241 -0.84 -7.25 7.46
CA TYR A 241 -0.64 -8.17 6.34
C TYR A 241 0.04 -9.45 6.80
N ARG A 242 -0.50 -10.61 6.40
CA ARG A 242 0.04 -11.94 6.70
C ARG A 242 0.23 -12.79 5.44
#